data_AF-A0A1R3UUW8-F1
#
_entry.id   AF-A0A1R3UUW8-F1
#
_cell.length_a   1.000
_cell.length_b   1.000
_cell.length_c   1.000
_cell.angle_alpha   90.00
_cell.angle_beta   90.00
_cell.angle_gamma   90.00
#
_symmetry.space_group_name_H-M   'P 1'
#
loop_
_entity.id
_entity.type
_entity.pdbx_description
1 polymer ?
#
loop_
_entity_poly.entity_id
_entity_poly.type
_entity_poly.pdbx_seq_one_letter_code
_entity_poly.pdbx_strand_id
1 'polypeptide(L)'
;MTSHPDVEALAFFAEDLLESDEERSVADHIETCALCATTIDELAGVTRVLADVPAPALPQDVADLLDGRISEAATERAAADRPARGLDTTQPAEPGTPAPVTSINRKRRGFGLPKLFMVAAASVFVIGAGSAVVGSLMAGEPELDSASQLSEDATTDSAPDTAQSYSAEGVASGTVYTEDDFTTQASEVLNGAEADDDMGVQAEESATLPQGAQECVAHVEAGTDAHVTLVDDALWEGTEGTDRAWVLFSRESDGVDVLVVDPTCARGGDLDSAVLAEGSL
;
A
#
# COMPACT_ATOMS: atom_id res chain seq x y z
N MET A 1 -29.51 14.73 -12.34
CA MET A 1 -28.31 15.27 -11.70
C MET A 1 -27.60 14.07 -11.12
N THR A 2 -26.75 13.44 -11.93
CA THR A 2 -25.81 12.42 -11.44
C THR A 2 -24.75 13.15 -10.63
N SER A 3 -24.35 12.60 -9.48
CA SER A 3 -23.11 13.06 -8.84
C SER A 3 -21.96 12.81 -9.80
N HIS A 4 -20.95 13.68 -9.76
CA HIS A 4 -19.66 13.33 -10.35
C HIS A 4 -19.01 12.27 -9.44
N PRO A 5 -18.20 11.35 -10.00
CA PRO A 5 -17.17 10.66 -9.24
C PRO A 5 -16.29 11.69 -8.54
N ASP A 6 -15.84 11.38 -7.34
CA ASP A 6 -14.78 12.13 -6.66
C ASP A 6 -13.43 11.98 -7.37
N VAL A 7 -12.45 12.76 -6.93
CA VAL A 7 -11.12 12.82 -7.57
C VAL A 7 -10.30 11.55 -7.28
N GLU A 8 -10.53 10.90 -6.14
CA GLU A 8 -9.87 9.64 -5.75
C GLU A 8 -10.28 8.50 -6.69
N ALA A 9 -11.59 8.32 -6.94
CA ALA A 9 -12.10 7.36 -7.90
C ALA A 9 -11.62 7.63 -9.34
N LEU A 10 -11.44 8.90 -9.73
CA LEU A 10 -10.83 9.24 -11.02
C LEU A 10 -9.33 8.91 -11.07
N ALA A 11 -8.58 9.07 -9.97
CA ALA A 11 -7.19 8.67 -9.87
C ALA A 11 -7.02 7.14 -9.90
N PHE A 12 -7.84 6.40 -9.14
CA PHE A 12 -7.87 4.93 -9.19
C PHE A 12 -8.32 4.39 -10.56
N PHE A 13 -9.22 5.08 -11.26
CA PHE A 13 -9.56 4.74 -12.65
C PHE A 13 -8.38 4.94 -13.60
N ALA A 14 -7.61 6.03 -13.44
CA ALA A 14 -6.44 6.31 -14.29
C ALA A 14 -5.31 5.28 -14.12
N GLU A 15 -5.17 4.69 -12.93
CA GLU A 15 -4.12 3.72 -12.57
C GLU A 15 -4.60 2.25 -12.56
N ASP A 16 -5.80 1.94 -13.10
CA ASP A 16 -6.37 0.57 -13.20
C ASP A 16 -6.54 -0.15 -11.84
N LEU A 17 -6.96 0.61 -10.80
CA LEU A 17 -7.09 0.14 -9.40
C LEU A 17 -8.53 -0.09 -8.93
N LEU A 18 -9.54 0.32 -9.70
CA LEU A 18 -10.96 0.17 -9.32
C LEU A 18 -11.45 -1.27 -9.44
N GLU A 19 -12.47 -1.63 -8.66
CA GLU A 19 -13.21 -2.88 -8.91
C GLU A 19 -13.94 -2.81 -10.26
N SER A 20 -13.93 -3.90 -11.02
CA SER A 20 -14.38 -3.87 -12.43
C SER A 20 -15.83 -3.40 -12.66
N ASP A 21 -16.71 -3.47 -11.66
CA ASP A 21 -18.08 -2.94 -11.74
C ASP A 21 -18.12 -1.41 -11.56
N GLU A 22 -17.23 -0.87 -10.72
CA GLU A 22 -17.04 0.56 -10.49
C GLU A 22 -16.27 1.23 -11.64
N GLU A 23 -15.18 0.59 -12.10
CA GLU A 23 -14.40 0.97 -13.29
C GLU A 23 -15.33 1.23 -14.49
N ARG A 24 -16.26 0.30 -14.77
CA ARG A 24 -17.26 0.45 -15.83
C ARG A 24 -18.24 1.60 -15.60
N SER A 25 -18.67 1.82 -14.35
CA SER A 25 -19.54 2.95 -14.00
C SER A 25 -18.84 4.32 -14.15
N VAL A 26 -17.55 4.38 -13.81
CA VAL A 26 -16.73 5.58 -13.96
C VAL A 26 -16.42 5.86 -15.43
N ALA A 27 -16.08 4.82 -16.22
CA ALA A 27 -15.91 4.93 -17.67
C ALA A 27 -17.17 5.48 -18.37
N ASP A 28 -18.34 4.87 -18.13
CA ASP A 28 -19.64 5.30 -18.69
C ASP A 28 -19.95 6.78 -18.32
N HIS A 29 -19.54 7.24 -17.13
CA HIS A 29 -19.69 8.63 -16.73
C HIS A 29 -18.72 9.56 -17.48
N ILE A 30 -17.43 9.20 -17.57
CA ILE A 30 -16.40 9.99 -18.25
C ILE A 30 -16.74 10.19 -19.73
N GLU A 31 -17.27 9.17 -20.42
CA GLU A 31 -17.72 9.28 -21.82
C GLU A 31 -18.78 10.38 -22.04
N THR A 32 -19.57 10.70 -21.00
CA THR A 32 -20.67 11.68 -21.07
C THR A 32 -20.37 13.00 -20.35
N CYS A 33 -19.29 13.07 -19.56
CA CYS A 33 -18.98 14.17 -18.67
C CYS A 33 -17.63 14.82 -18.98
N ALA A 34 -17.66 15.91 -19.76
CA ALA A 34 -16.48 16.64 -20.21
C ALA A 34 -15.57 17.16 -19.06
N LEU A 35 -16.15 17.42 -17.87
CA LEU A 35 -15.37 17.80 -16.69
C LEU A 35 -14.48 16.65 -16.21
N CYS A 36 -15.06 15.48 -15.95
CA CYS A 36 -14.32 14.30 -15.50
C CYS A 36 -13.32 13.82 -16.55
N ALA A 37 -13.65 13.91 -17.85
CA ALA A 37 -12.70 13.64 -18.92
C ALA A 37 -11.48 14.58 -18.89
N THR A 38 -11.70 15.88 -18.62
CA THR A 38 -10.60 16.86 -18.49
C THR A 38 -9.73 16.55 -17.27
N THR A 39 -10.33 16.21 -16.12
CA THR A 39 -9.59 15.83 -14.91
C THR A 39 -8.74 14.58 -15.12
N ILE A 40 -9.24 13.57 -15.85
CA ILE A 40 -8.45 12.38 -16.23
C ILE A 40 -7.27 12.74 -17.14
N ASP A 41 -7.46 13.63 -18.12
CA ASP A 41 -6.37 14.11 -18.99
C ASP A 41 -5.31 14.89 -18.19
N GLU A 42 -5.70 15.65 -17.17
CA GLU A 42 -4.80 16.37 -16.25
C GLU A 42 -4.00 15.41 -15.37
N LEU A 43 -4.64 14.40 -14.76
CA LEU A 43 -3.99 13.36 -13.97
C LEU A 43 -2.98 12.55 -14.80
N ALA A 44 -3.38 12.10 -16.00
CA ALA A 44 -2.47 11.45 -16.96
C ALA A 44 -1.35 12.38 -17.46
N GLY A 45 -1.51 13.70 -17.30
CA GLY A 45 -0.46 14.70 -17.47
C GLY A 45 0.65 14.58 -16.42
N VAL A 46 0.30 14.38 -15.15
CA VAL A 46 1.25 14.23 -14.03
C VAL A 46 2.10 12.97 -14.21
N THR A 47 1.49 11.81 -14.44
CA THR A 47 2.20 10.54 -14.65
C THR A 47 3.18 10.63 -15.84
N ARG A 48 2.83 11.38 -16.89
CA ARG A 48 3.73 11.64 -18.03
C ARG A 48 4.94 12.50 -17.65
N VAL A 49 4.77 13.54 -16.83
CA VAL A 49 5.88 14.38 -16.34
C VAL A 49 6.82 13.58 -15.43
N LEU A 50 6.27 12.70 -14.59
CA LEU A 50 7.07 11.80 -13.76
C LEU A 50 7.83 10.75 -14.60
N ALA A 51 7.25 10.27 -15.70
CA ALA A 51 7.90 9.33 -16.61
C ALA A 51 9.07 9.94 -17.43
N ASP A 52 9.12 11.27 -17.58
CA ASP A 52 10.25 11.97 -18.21
C ASP A 52 11.49 12.05 -17.29
N VAL A 53 11.37 11.68 -15.99
CA VAL A 53 12.50 11.61 -15.07
C VAL A 53 13.47 10.49 -15.51
N PRO A 54 14.79 10.76 -15.66
CA PRO A 54 15.74 9.76 -16.13
C PRO A 54 15.79 8.51 -15.25
N ALA A 55 15.29 7.39 -15.78
CA ALA A 55 15.35 6.10 -15.11
C ALA A 55 16.79 5.63 -14.85
N PRO A 56 17.06 4.92 -13.74
CA PRO A 56 18.36 4.28 -13.51
C PRO A 56 18.65 3.24 -14.59
N ALA A 57 19.94 3.04 -14.92
CA ALA A 57 20.34 2.08 -15.93
C ALA A 57 19.97 0.64 -15.53
N LEU A 58 19.25 -0.06 -16.41
CA LEU A 58 18.90 -1.47 -16.23
C LEU A 58 20.19 -2.33 -16.15
N PRO A 59 20.33 -3.21 -15.13
CA PRO A 59 21.41 -4.18 -15.07
C PRO A 59 21.48 -5.03 -16.34
N GLN A 60 22.69 -5.23 -16.85
CA GLN A 60 22.90 -5.87 -18.17
C GLN A 60 22.47 -7.33 -18.20
N ASP A 61 22.61 -8.05 -17.09
CA ASP A 61 22.14 -9.42 -16.91
C ASP A 61 20.60 -9.53 -16.98
N VAL A 62 19.88 -8.52 -16.49
CA VAL A 62 18.42 -8.42 -16.63
C VAL A 62 18.04 -8.11 -18.08
N ALA A 63 18.77 -7.22 -18.76
CA ALA A 63 18.55 -6.92 -20.18
C ALA A 63 18.77 -8.16 -21.06
N ASP A 64 19.90 -8.85 -20.91
CA ASP A 64 20.23 -10.10 -21.62
C ASP A 64 19.17 -11.20 -21.40
N LEU A 65 18.64 -11.31 -20.18
CA LEU A 65 17.57 -12.26 -19.85
C LEU A 65 16.26 -11.90 -20.57
N LEU A 66 15.88 -10.62 -20.58
CA LEU A 66 14.67 -10.15 -21.26
C LEU A 66 14.76 -10.36 -22.78
N ASP A 67 15.88 -9.98 -23.40
CA ASP A 67 16.12 -10.22 -24.83
C ASP A 67 16.11 -11.72 -25.18
N GLY A 68 16.72 -12.55 -24.33
CA GLY A 68 16.64 -14.00 -24.41
C GLY A 68 15.20 -14.50 -24.43
N ARG A 69 14.37 -14.08 -23.46
CA ARG A 69 12.95 -14.48 -23.36
C ARG A 69 12.09 -13.95 -24.51
N ILE A 70 12.33 -12.73 -24.97
CA ILE A 70 11.62 -12.15 -26.13
C ILE A 70 11.97 -12.95 -27.39
N SER A 71 13.24 -13.31 -27.58
CA SER A 71 13.67 -14.12 -28.74
C SER A 71 13.06 -15.53 -28.72
N GLU A 72 13.04 -16.20 -27.56
CA GLU A 72 12.40 -17.50 -27.35
C GLU A 72 10.91 -17.43 -27.72
N ALA A 73 10.15 -16.51 -27.10
CA ALA A 73 8.72 -16.33 -27.34
C ALA A 73 8.39 -15.88 -28.78
N ALA A 74 9.31 -15.21 -29.48
CA ALA A 74 9.18 -14.91 -30.91
C ALA A 74 9.36 -16.17 -31.76
N THR A 75 10.32 -17.04 -31.44
CA THR A 75 10.50 -18.31 -32.17
C THR A 75 9.36 -19.29 -31.95
N GLU A 76 8.78 -19.35 -30.75
CA GLU A 76 7.60 -20.18 -30.46
C GLU A 76 6.38 -19.75 -31.27
N ARG A 77 6.08 -18.45 -31.32
CA ARG A 77 5.01 -17.91 -32.18
C ARG A 77 5.27 -18.23 -33.66
N ALA A 78 6.49 -18.00 -34.15
CA ALA A 78 6.86 -18.31 -35.53
C ALA A 78 6.84 -19.82 -35.86
N ALA A 79 6.98 -20.70 -34.87
CA ALA A 79 6.82 -22.15 -35.03
C ALA A 79 5.33 -22.56 -35.03
N ALA A 80 4.50 -21.93 -34.21
CA ALA A 80 3.06 -22.14 -34.17
C ALA A 80 2.35 -21.63 -35.45
N ASP A 81 2.80 -20.49 -35.99
CA ASP A 81 2.28 -19.90 -37.24
C ASP A 81 2.82 -20.55 -38.51
N ARG A 82 3.69 -21.57 -38.42
CA ARG A 82 3.99 -22.40 -39.60
C ARG A 82 2.80 -23.31 -39.86
N PRO A 83 2.01 -23.11 -40.95
CA PRO A 83 1.12 -24.16 -41.38
C PRO A 83 1.98 -25.39 -41.65
N ALA A 84 1.57 -26.53 -41.10
CA ALA A 84 2.27 -27.79 -41.33
C ALA A 84 2.37 -28.02 -42.83
N ARG A 85 3.55 -27.77 -43.42
CA ARG A 85 3.85 -28.16 -44.79
C ARG A 85 3.77 -29.67 -44.80
N GLY A 86 2.63 -30.17 -45.25
CA GLY A 86 2.42 -31.57 -45.51
C GLY A 86 3.58 -32.08 -46.35
N LEU A 87 4.04 -33.28 -46.02
CA LEU A 87 4.97 -34.00 -46.87
C LEU A 87 4.23 -34.31 -48.18
N ASP A 88 4.40 -33.45 -49.18
CA ASP A 88 3.94 -33.67 -50.55
C ASP A 88 4.74 -34.83 -51.15
N THR A 89 4.35 -36.05 -50.79
CA THR A 89 4.69 -37.25 -51.54
C THR A 89 4.09 -37.13 -52.93
N THR A 90 4.96 -36.94 -53.91
CA THR A 90 4.73 -36.92 -55.35
C THR A 90 3.50 -37.71 -55.82
N GLN A 91 2.44 -37.01 -56.23
CA GLN A 91 1.37 -37.60 -57.04
C GLN A 91 0.97 -36.64 -58.18
N PRO A 92 1.24 -36.98 -59.45
CA PRO A 92 0.68 -36.26 -60.59
C PRO A 92 -0.81 -36.60 -60.73
N ALA A 93 -1.67 -35.60 -60.73
CA ALA A 93 -3.09 -35.74 -61.07
C ALA A 93 -3.59 -34.52 -61.87
N GLU A 94 -4.46 -34.79 -62.84
CA GLU A 94 -4.90 -33.88 -63.91
C GLU A 94 -5.90 -32.79 -63.45
N PRO A 95 -6.10 -31.71 -64.24
CA PRO A 95 -6.91 -30.57 -63.82
C PRO A 95 -8.42 -30.83 -63.97
N GLY A 96 -9.23 -30.53 -62.94
CA GLY A 96 -10.68 -30.57 -63.06
C GLY A 96 -11.52 -30.21 -61.82
N THR A 97 -11.96 -28.94 -61.76
CA THR A 97 -13.19 -28.49 -61.04
C THR A 97 -13.12 -28.50 -59.48
N PRO A 98 -14.07 -27.90 -58.72
CA PRO A 98 -13.71 -26.91 -57.70
C PRO A 98 -13.77 -27.42 -56.25
N ALA A 99 -13.23 -26.60 -55.35
CA ALA A 99 -12.96 -26.91 -53.95
C ALA A 99 -14.18 -27.39 -53.13
N PRO A 100 -14.07 -28.51 -52.39
CA PRO A 100 -15.02 -28.89 -51.36
C PRO A 100 -14.73 -28.12 -50.05
N VAL A 101 -15.67 -27.28 -49.61
CA VAL A 101 -15.61 -26.64 -48.29
C VAL A 101 -15.89 -27.67 -47.21
N THR A 102 -14.88 -28.01 -46.39
CA THR A 102 -15.06 -28.90 -45.23
C THR A 102 -15.57 -28.11 -44.02
N SER A 103 -16.73 -28.50 -43.52
CA SER A 103 -17.34 -27.91 -42.32
C SER A 103 -16.50 -28.13 -41.06
N ILE A 104 -16.30 -27.08 -40.24
CA ILE A 104 -15.79 -27.23 -38.88
C ILE A 104 -16.76 -28.08 -38.06
N ASN A 105 -16.35 -29.31 -37.74
CA ASN A 105 -17.06 -30.18 -36.81
C ASN A 105 -16.18 -30.38 -35.57
N ARG A 106 -16.39 -29.54 -34.55
CA ARG A 106 -15.57 -29.47 -33.32
C ARG A 106 -15.90 -30.64 -32.38
N LYS A 107 -15.46 -31.83 -32.78
CA LYS A 107 -15.78 -33.09 -32.07
C LYS A 107 -14.96 -33.21 -30.78
N ARG A 108 -15.58 -32.82 -29.65
CA ARG A 108 -15.06 -33.13 -28.30
C ARG A 108 -14.70 -34.62 -28.21
N ARG A 109 -13.46 -34.92 -27.84
CA ARG A 109 -13.03 -36.28 -27.46
C ARG A 109 -12.03 -36.16 -26.32
N GLY A 110 -12.44 -36.59 -25.13
CA GLY A 110 -11.61 -36.53 -23.93
C GLY A 110 -10.95 -37.87 -23.58
N PHE A 111 -10.41 -37.90 -22.36
CA PHE A 111 -9.83 -39.03 -21.63
C PHE A 111 -8.45 -39.54 -22.07
N GLY A 112 -7.51 -39.56 -21.12
CA GLY A 112 -6.18 -40.15 -21.30
C GLY A 112 -5.11 -39.77 -20.27
N LEU A 113 -5.41 -39.81 -18.97
CA LEU A 113 -4.37 -39.71 -17.92
C LEU A 113 -3.65 -41.06 -17.76
N PRO A 114 -2.32 -41.06 -17.65
CA PRO A 114 -1.69 -41.89 -16.62
C PRO A 114 -0.65 -41.13 -15.78
N LYS A 115 -0.63 -41.50 -14.50
CA LYS A 115 0.43 -41.29 -13.48
C LYS A 115 1.80 -41.84 -14.00
N LEU A 116 2.99 -41.49 -13.52
CA LEU A 116 3.47 -41.04 -12.19
C LEU A 116 4.95 -40.51 -12.29
N PHE A 117 5.49 -39.96 -11.18
CA PHE A 117 6.90 -39.74 -10.73
C PHE A 117 7.13 -38.26 -10.28
N MET A 118 7.41 -37.84 -9.03
CA MET A 118 8.43 -38.17 -7.98
C MET A 118 9.89 -37.81 -8.39
N VAL A 119 10.74 -37.07 -7.64
CA VAL A 119 10.77 -36.46 -6.25
C VAL A 119 11.55 -35.12 -6.30
N ALA A 120 11.23 -34.04 -5.53
CA ALA A 120 12.01 -33.55 -4.35
C ALA A 120 11.46 -32.23 -3.75
N ALA A 121 11.79 -31.92 -2.49
CA ALA A 121 11.18 -30.85 -1.68
C ALA A 121 12.21 -29.86 -1.08
N ALA A 122 11.75 -28.63 -0.84
CA ALA A 122 12.36 -27.67 0.09
C ALA A 122 11.28 -26.68 0.59
N SER A 123 10.49 -27.09 1.59
CA SER A 123 9.50 -26.22 2.25
C SER A 123 10.10 -25.60 3.51
N VAL A 124 10.22 -24.27 3.53
CA VAL A 124 10.59 -23.53 4.75
C VAL A 124 9.42 -23.57 5.73
N PHE A 125 9.66 -24.12 6.92
CA PHE A 125 8.71 -24.02 8.03
C PHE A 125 8.97 -22.71 8.78
N VAL A 126 8.04 -21.76 8.69
CA VAL A 126 7.98 -20.65 9.64
C VAL A 126 7.36 -21.19 10.92
N ILE A 127 8.12 -21.13 12.02
CA ILE A 127 7.68 -21.55 13.35
C ILE A 127 6.82 -20.43 13.93
N GLY A 128 5.50 -20.49 13.69
CA GLY A 128 4.53 -19.68 14.43
C GLY A 128 4.32 -20.25 15.82
N ALA A 129 4.78 -19.55 16.85
CA ALA A 129 4.61 -19.95 18.26
C ALA A 129 3.22 -19.58 18.78
N GLY A 130 2.21 -20.40 18.47
CA GLY A 130 0.85 -20.25 19.02
C GLY A 130 0.64 -20.98 20.34
N SER A 131 0.50 -20.24 21.45
CA SER A 131 0.18 -20.80 22.77
C SER A 131 -1.33 -21.01 22.95
N ALA A 132 -1.85 -22.13 22.44
CA ALA A 132 -3.22 -22.55 22.71
C ALA A 132 -3.38 -23.03 24.16
N VAL A 133 -4.14 -22.30 24.98
CA VAL A 133 -4.52 -22.73 26.34
C VAL A 133 -5.62 -23.79 26.21
N VAL A 134 -5.24 -25.07 26.28
CA VAL A 134 -6.19 -26.19 26.20
C VAL A 134 -7.00 -26.27 27.50
N GLY A 135 -8.25 -25.79 27.45
CA GLY A 135 -9.24 -26.02 28.50
C GLY A 135 -9.53 -27.51 28.65
N SER A 136 -9.27 -28.05 29.84
CA SER A 136 -9.40 -29.49 30.13
C SER A 136 -10.87 -29.91 30.20
N LEU A 137 -11.33 -30.72 29.25
CA LEU A 137 -12.58 -31.48 29.36
C LEU A 137 -12.29 -32.89 29.90
N MET A 138 -12.59 -33.09 31.18
CA MET A 138 -12.65 -34.41 31.82
C MET A 138 -14.00 -34.59 32.52
N ALA A 139 -14.83 -35.43 31.89
CA ALA A 139 -15.98 -36.19 32.40
C ALA A 139 -16.71 -35.72 33.69
N GLY A 140 -17.98 -35.34 33.52
CA GLY A 140 -19.00 -35.29 34.58
C GLY A 140 -20.36 -34.93 33.99
N GLU A 141 -21.34 -35.85 34.05
CA GLU A 141 -22.70 -35.66 33.52
C GLU A 141 -23.65 -35.02 34.60
N PRO A 142 -25.00 -34.98 34.47
CA PRO A 142 -25.69 -33.70 34.41
C PRO A 142 -26.67 -33.46 35.56
N GLU A 143 -26.89 -32.19 35.93
CA GLU A 143 -28.09 -31.79 36.70
C GLU A 143 -28.81 -30.60 36.07
N LEU A 144 -30.11 -30.52 36.36
CA LEU A 144 -31.11 -29.70 35.68
C LEU A 144 -31.21 -28.28 36.27
N ASP A 145 -32.06 -27.49 35.61
CA ASP A 145 -32.76 -26.32 36.17
C ASP A 145 -32.00 -25.00 36.27
N SER A 146 -32.15 -24.15 35.25
CA SER A 146 -32.89 -22.88 35.42
C SER A 146 -33.00 -22.15 34.09
N ALA A 147 -34.23 -21.94 33.63
CA ALA A 147 -34.50 -20.91 32.62
C ALA A 147 -34.65 -19.56 33.32
N SER A 148 -34.01 -18.51 32.81
CA SER A 148 -34.45 -17.14 33.05
C SER A 148 -34.51 -16.39 31.73
N GLN A 149 -35.61 -15.69 31.51
CA GLN A 149 -35.87 -14.93 30.29
C GLN A 149 -35.32 -13.49 30.45
N LEU A 150 -35.21 -12.82 29.30
CA LEU A 150 -34.85 -11.43 29.05
C LEU A 150 -34.87 -10.46 30.25
N SER A 151 -33.81 -9.66 30.33
CA SER A 151 -33.94 -8.20 30.38
C SER A 151 -32.94 -7.57 29.41
N GLU A 152 -33.39 -6.64 28.58
CA GLU A 152 -32.49 -5.66 27.97
C GLU A 152 -31.89 -4.78 29.06
N ASP A 153 -30.58 -4.57 29.04
CA ASP A 153 -29.99 -3.29 29.41
C ASP A 153 -28.90 -2.95 28.40
N ALA A 154 -28.97 -1.74 27.83
CA ALA A 154 -28.14 -1.34 26.70
C ALA A 154 -26.84 -0.69 27.20
N THR A 155 -25.95 -1.51 27.76
CA THR A 155 -24.56 -1.11 27.98
C THR A 155 -23.74 -1.43 26.75
N THR A 156 -23.20 -0.39 26.11
CA THR A 156 -22.22 -0.50 25.02
C THR A 156 -20.96 -1.18 25.54
N ASP A 157 -20.93 -2.50 25.47
CA ASP A 157 -19.76 -3.31 25.81
C ASP A 157 -18.77 -3.18 24.64
N SER A 158 -17.96 -2.12 24.68
CA SER A 158 -16.85 -1.93 23.75
C SER A 158 -15.91 -3.13 23.89
N ALA A 159 -15.97 -4.03 22.92
CA ALA A 159 -14.98 -5.09 22.78
C ALA A 159 -13.59 -4.43 22.81
N PRO A 160 -12.62 -4.99 23.56
CA PRO A 160 -11.30 -4.38 23.68
C PRO A 160 -10.68 -4.26 22.30
N ASP A 161 -10.30 -3.04 21.93
CA ASP A 161 -9.69 -2.73 20.64
C ASP A 161 -8.31 -3.41 20.56
N THR A 162 -8.28 -4.60 19.94
CA THR A 162 -7.10 -5.46 19.95
C THR A 162 -6.17 -5.06 18.81
N ALA A 163 -5.12 -4.32 19.17
CA ALA A 163 -4.00 -3.91 18.33
C ALA A 163 -4.34 -2.88 17.25
N GLN A 164 -4.82 -1.71 17.69
CA GLN A 164 -4.38 -0.46 17.05
C GLN A 164 -2.85 -0.40 17.15
N SER A 165 -2.16 -0.39 16.00
CA SER A 165 -0.73 -0.10 15.96
C SER A 165 -0.56 1.39 16.21
N TYR A 166 -0.15 1.77 17.43
CA TYR A 166 0.18 3.15 17.77
C TYR A 166 1.45 3.57 17.02
N SER A 167 1.27 4.01 15.77
CA SER A 167 2.26 4.75 15.00
C SER A 167 2.01 6.24 15.18
N ALA A 168 3.06 7.01 15.48
CA ALA A 168 2.97 8.47 15.52
C ALA A 168 2.40 9.01 14.21
N GLU A 169 1.48 9.98 14.29
CA GLU A 169 0.94 10.65 13.12
C GLU A 169 2.00 11.58 12.50
N GLY A 170 1.96 11.73 11.18
CA GLY A 170 2.79 12.69 10.46
C GLY A 170 1.99 13.91 10.02
N VAL A 171 2.59 15.08 10.21
CA VAL A 171 2.15 16.36 9.64
C VAL A 171 3.34 16.99 8.91
N ALA A 172 3.08 17.83 7.92
CA ALA A 172 4.10 18.62 7.24
C ALA A 172 3.68 20.10 7.25
N SER A 173 3.78 20.73 8.43
CA SER A 173 3.24 22.08 8.66
C SER A 173 3.93 23.16 7.82
N GLY A 174 5.16 22.89 7.35
CA GLY A 174 6.01 23.87 6.69
C GLY A 174 6.54 24.96 7.63
N THR A 175 6.35 24.80 8.95
CA THR A 175 6.80 25.75 9.97
C THR A 175 8.33 25.88 9.95
N VAL A 176 8.80 27.12 10.09
CA VAL A 176 10.21 27.42 10.37
C VAL A 176 10.32 27.70 11.86
N TYR A 177 10.68 26.67 12.63
CA TYR A 177 10.85 26.76 14.06
C TYR A 177 12.11 27.56 14.42
N THR A 178 12.02 28.39 15.46
CA THR A 178 13.13 29.20 15.98
C THR A 178 13.28 28.97 17.49
N GLU A 179 14.49 29.15 18.03
CA GLU A 179 14.74 28.98 19.48
C GLU A 179 13.88 29.92 20.35
N ASP A 180 13.62 31.14 19.87
CA ASP A 180 12.86 32.17 20.60
C ASP A 180 11.33 31.92 20.60
N ASP A 181 10.76 31.34 19.54
CA ASP A 181 9.30 31.18 19.37
C ASP A 181 8.81 29.71 19.42
N PHE A 182 9.72 28.72 19.49
CA PHE A 182 9.46 27.28 19.38
C PHE A 182 8.22 26.79 20.14
N THR A 183 8.09 27.10 21.43
CA THR A 183 6.95 26.67 22.27
C THR A 183 5.61 27.18 21.75
N THR A 184 5.57 28.40 21.22
CA THR A 184 4.37 29.01 20.63
C THR A 184 4.03 28.33 19.31
N GLN A 185 5.03 28.13 18.46
CA GLN A 185 4.88 27.48 17.15
C GLN A 185 4.43 26.02 17.29
N ALA A 186 5.02 25.28 18.22
CA ALA A 186 4.64 23.90 18.53
C ALA A 186 3.20 23.82 19.07
N SER A 187 2.78 24.80 19.89
CA SER A 187 1.39 24.91 20.32
C SER A 187 0.45 25.13 19.14
N GLU A 188 0.79 26.00 18.19
CA GLU A 188 -0.05 26.26 17.01
C GLU A 188 -0.21 25.01 16.12
N VAL A 189 0.85 24.25 15.90
CA VAL A 189 0.80 22.98 15.14
C VAL A 189 -0.02 21.90 15.86
N LEU A 190 0.19 21.72 17.17
CA LEU A 190 -0.57 20.74 17.96
C LEU A 190 -2.08 21.05 17.99
N ASN A 191 -2.45 22.32 18.20
CA ASN A 191 -3.85 22.75 18.16
C ASN A 191 -4.48 22.64 16.76
N GLY A 192 -3.66 22.69 15.70
CA GLY A 192 -4.10 22.42 14.32
C GLY A 192 -4.48 20.96 14.15
N ALA A 193 -3.56 20.03 14.45
CA ALA A 193 -3.79 18.60 14.34
C ALA A 193 -5.01 18.11 15.16
N GLU A 194 -5.14 18.55 16.42
CA GLU A 194 -6.28 18.18 17.28
C GLU A 194 -7.63 18.75 16.78
N ALA A 195 -7.63 19.82 15.97
CA ALA A 195 -8.86 20.40 15.43
C ALA A 195 -9.40 19.63 14.21
N ASP A 196 -8.53 18.99 13.43
CA ASP A 196 -8.92 18.22 12.26
C ASP A 196 -9.53 16.85 12.65
N ASP A 197 -9.01 16.24 13.72
CA ASP A 197 -9.56 15.02 14.35
C ASP A 197 -11.05 15.16 14.75
N ASP A 198 -11.42 16.29 15.37
CA ASP A 198 -12.72 16.48 16.03
C ASP A 198 -13.86 16.83 15.03
N MET A 199 -13.53 17.19 13.78
CA MET A 199 -14.52 17.62 12.78
C MET A 199 -15.06 16.48 11.89
N GLY A 200 -14.44 15.30 11.88
CA GLY A 200 -14.94 14.11 11.15
C GLY A 200 -15.07 14.28 9.64
N VAL A 201 -14.52 15.37 9.09
CA VAL A 201 -14.16 15.48 7.68
C VAL A 201 -12.87 14.69 7.48
N GLN A 202 -12.72 14.06 6.32
CA GLN A 202 -11.53 13.25 6.01
C GLN A 202 -10.28 14.10 6.25
N ALA A 203 -9.37 13.60 7.08
CA ALA A 203 -8.11 14.25 7.39
C ALA A 203 -7.45 14.74 6.08
N GLU A 204 -6.92 15.98 6.08
CA GLU A 204 -6.12 16.47 4.96
C GLU A 204 -4.79 15.70 4.93
N GLU A 205 -4.86 14.49 4.37
CA GLU A 205 -3.79 13.53 4.07
C GLU A 205 -2.65 13.55 5.11
N SER A 206 -2.88 12.96 6.30
CA SER A 206 -1.87 12.78 7.35
C SER A 206 -0.55 12.34 6.71
N ALA A 207 0.45 13.22 6.76
CA ALA A 207 1.63 13.14 5.91
C ALA A 207 2.35 11.82 6.16
N THR A 208 2.50 10.99 5.12
CA THR A 208 3.18 9.70 5.26
C THR A 208 4.60 9.93 5.75
N LEU A 209 4.87 9.53 7.00
CA LEU A 209 6.15 9.83 7.63
C LEU A 209 7.32 9.24 6.83
N PRO A 210 8.35 10.04 6.52
CA PRO A 210 9.58 9.54 5.91
C PRO A 210 10.16 8.38 6.75
N GLN A 211 10.71 7.36 6.10
CA GLN A 211 11.32 6.22 6.81
C GLN A 211 12.31 6.66 7.90
N GLY A 212 13.14 7.68 7.62
CA GLY A 212 14.08 8.22 8.61
C GLY A 212 13.42 8.87 9.83
N ALA A 213 12.22 9.47 9.66
CA ALA A 213 11.46 10.01 10.79
C ALA A 213 10.92 8.88 11.67
N GLN A 214 10.40 7.80 11.06
CA GLN A 214 9.98 6.59 11.78
C GLN A 214 11.15 5.91 12.52
N GLU A 215 12.32 5.84 11.88
CA GLU A 215 13.57 5.35 12.50
C GLU A 215 14.02 6.23 13.67
N CYS A 216 13.87 7.56 13.55
CA CYS A 216 14.17 8.49 14.64
C CYS A 216 13.18 8.37 15.81
N VAL A 217 11.87 8.29 15.56
CA VAL A 217 10.83 8.03 16.57
C VAL A 217 11.19 6.77 17.37
N ALA A 218 11.43 5.65 16.67
CA ALA A 218 11.79 4.40 17.32
C ALA A 218 13.11 4.47 18.12
N HIS A 219 14.03 5.38 17.76
CA HIS A 219 15.27 5.61 18.50
C HIS A 219 15.04 6.49 19.74
N VAL A 220 14.18 7.51 19.66
CA VAL A 220 13.75 8.35 20.80
C VAL A 220 12.96 7.54 21.82
N GLU A 221 11.94 6.78 21.40
CA GLU A 221 11.14 5.90 22.28
C GLU A 221 11.93 4.72 22.87
N ALA A 222 13.10 4.39 22.30
CA ALA A 222 14.01 3.39 22.87
C ALA A 222 15.06 4.00 23.82
N GLY A 223 15.36 5.30 23.70
CA GLY A 223 16.30 6.04 24.54
C GLY A 223 15.64 6.79 25.70
N THR A 224 14.34 7.04 25.60
CA THR A 224 13.49 7.71 26.60
C THR A 224 12.33 6.79 27.00
N ASP A 225 11.63 7.09 28.10
CA ASP A 225 10.36 6.41 28.45
C ASP A 225 9.13 7.13 27.82
N ALA A 226 9.35 8.03 26.85
CA ALA A 226 8.30 8.79 26.18
C ALA A 226 7.66 8.02 25.01
N HIS A 227 6.42 8.34 24.68
CA HIS A 227 5.71 7.83 23.51
C HIS A 227 5.33 8.98 22.58
N VAL A 228 5.84 8.94 21.34
CA VAL A 228 5.62 10.00 20.36
C VAL A 228 4.28 9.79 19.69
N THR A 229 3.40 10.79 19.78
CA THR A 229 2.04 10.73 19.21
C THR A 229 1.92 11.46 17.88
N LEU A 230 2.70 12.52 17.68
CA LEU A 230 2.68 13.36 16.47
C LEU A 230 4.12 13.74 16.09
N VAL A 231 4.38 13.82 14.79
CA VAL A 231 5.67 14.23 14.20
C VAL A 231 5.43 15.23 13.07
N ASP A 232 5.99 16.42 13.21
CA ASP A 232 5.94 17.47 12.19
C ASP A 232 7.23 17.50 11.36
N ASP A 233 7.11 17.37 10.03
CA ASP A 233 8.19 17.45 9.06
C ASP A 233 8.40 18.91 8.61
N ALA A 234 9.38 19.55 9.23
CA ALA A 234 9.47 21.00 9.29
C ALA A 234 10.90 21.52 9.05
N LEU A 235 11.09 22.82 9.28
CA LEU A 235 12.37 23.51 9.18
C LEU A 235 12.78 24.07 10.55
N TRP A 236 14.07 24.12 10.82
CA TRP A 236 14.66 24.74 12.00
C TRP A 236 15.63 25.86 11.58
N GLU A 237 15.47 27.06 12.13
CA GLU A 237 16.41 28.16 11.94
C GLU A 237 17.54 28.08 12.98
N GLY A 238 18.64 27.44 12.60
CA GLY A 238 19.86 27.34 13.39
C GLY A 238 20.86 28.46 13.09
N THR A 239 21.97 28.48 13.84
CA THR A 239 23.01 29.51 13.69
C THR A 239 23.75 29.52 12.34
N GLU A 240 23.73 28.41 11.60
CA GLU A 240 24.37 28.27 10.28
C GLU A 240 23.39 28.47 9.11
N GLY A 241 22.08 28.48 9.37
CA GLY A 241 21.04 28.61 8.35
C GLY A 241 19.74 27.92 8.75
N THR A 242 18.81 27.82 7.80
CA THR A 242 17.57 27.07 7.94
C THR A 242 17.73 25.68 7.32
N ASP A 243 17.64 24.64 8.14
CA ASP A 243 17.76 23.23 7.73
C ASP A 243 16.48 22.47 8.06
N ARG A 244 16.32 21.26 7.51
CA ARG A 244 15.18 20.38 7.82
C ARG A 244 15.33 19.76 9.20
N ALA A 245 14.24 19.72 9.96
CA ALA A 245 14.16 19.06 11.26
C ALA A 245 12.85 18.27 11.38
N TRP A 246 12.79 17.36 12.35
CA TRP A 246 11.54 16.75 12.78
C TRP A 246 11.19 17.28 14.17
N VAL A 247 9.92 17.62 14.39
CA VAL A 247 9.43 18.03 15.71
C VAL A 247 8.53 16.93 16.25
N LEU A 248 8.98 16.29 17.32
CA LEU A 248 8.35 15.13 17.93
C LEU A 248 7.53 15.59 19.13
N PHE A 249 6.25 15.24 19.18
CA PHE A 249 5.36 15.55 20.29
C PHE A 249 5.05 14.27 21.06
N SER A 250 5.31 14.28 22.37
CA SER A 250 5.06 13.14 23.27
C SER A 250 4.07 13.55 24.37
N ARG A 251 2.97 12.83 24.49
CA ARG A 251 1.90 13.16 25.46
C ARG A 251 2.20 12.53 26.82
N GLU A 252 2.50 13.36 27.81
CA GLU A 252 2.73 12.96 29.21
C GLU A 252 1.43 13.02 30.04
N SER A 253 1.50 12.68 31.34
CA SER A 253 0.35 12.80 32.25
C SER A 253 -0.06 14.23 32.58
N ASP A 254 0.86 15.19 32.44
CA ASP A 254 0.74 16.55 32.96
C ASP A 254 0.97 17.64 31.88
N GLY A 255 1.20 17.27 30.62
CA GLY A 255 1.45 18.18 29.49
C GLY A 255 1.83 17.45 28.19
N VAL A 256 2.35 18.19 27.21
CA VAL A 256 2.97 17.61 26.00
C VAL A 256 4.42 18.05 25.91
N ASP A 257 5.35 17.09 25.91
CA ASP A 257 6.76 17.35 25.65
C ASP A 257 7.01 17.43 24.15
N VAL A 258 7.89 18.34 23.74
CA VAL A 258 8.19 18.62 22.34
C VAL A 258 9.71 18.66 22.13
N LEU A 259 10.19 17.87 21.18
CA LEU A 259 11.61 17.70 20.86
C LEU A 259 11.88 18.00 19.40
N VAL A 260 12.74 18.98 19.11
CA VAL A 260 13.24 19.23 17.75
C VAL A 260 14.50 18.42 17.54
N VAL A 261 14.53 17.60 16.50
CA VAL A 261 15.67 16.72 16.17
C VAL A 261 16.15 16.92 14.73
N ASP A 262 17.47 16.86 14.57
CA ASP A 262 18.13 16.85 13.27
C ASP A 262 17.93 15.46 12.58
N PRO A 263 17.72 15.40 11.24
CA PRO A 263 17.54 14.14 10.50
C PRO A 263 18.69 13.13 10.59
N THR A 264 19.86 13.52 11.14
CA THR A 264 20.92 12.60 11.58
C THR A 264 20.45 11.57 12.60
N CYS A 265 19.42 11.88 13.40
CA CYS A 265 18.78 10.98 14.37
C CYS A 265 18.45 9.60 13.76
N ALA A 266 17.96 9.55 12.52
CA ALA A 266 17.63 8.33 11.78
C ALA A 266 18.81 7.34 11.64
N ARG A 267 20.05 7.82 11.71
CA ARG A 267 21.26 6.98 11.56
C ARG A 267 21.59 6.20 12.84
N GLY A 268 20.89 6.49 13.93
CA GLY A 268 21.19 6.01 15.28
C GLY A 268 22.46 6.63 15.86
N GLY A 269 22.57 6.60 17.17
CA GLY A 269 23.70 7.17 17.90
C GLY A 269 23.29 7.72 19.25
N ASP A 270 24.04 8.72 19.70
CA ASP A 270 23.73 9.51 20.89
C ASP A 270 22.59 10.49 20.58
N LEU A 271 21.47 10.40 21.30
CA LEU A 271 20.29 11.24 21.05
C LEU A 271 20.57 12.71 21.34
N ASP A 272 21.25 13.00 22.45
CA ASP A 272 21.63 14.35 22.89
C ASP A 272 22.42 15.12 21.82
N SER A 273 23.13 14.40 20.94
CA SER A 273 23.91 14.97 19.83
C SER A 273 23.05 15.34 18.59
N ALA A 274 21.79 14.91 18.52
CA ALA A 274 20.84 15.20 17.44
C ALA A 274 19.68 16.12 17.86
N VAL A 275 19.52 16.38 19.17
CA VAL A 275 18.53 17.35 19.68
C VAL A 275 18.98 18.78 19.36
N LEU A 276 18.07 19.54 18.75
CA LEU A 276 18.26 20.96 18.41
C LEU A 276 17.58 21.88 19.45
N ALA A 277 16.43 21.47 19.97
CA ALA A 277 15.70 22.12 21.06
C ALA A 277 14.75 21.14 21.77
N GLU A 278 14.43 21.43 23.03
CA GLU A 278 13.47 20.71 23.86
C GLU A 278 12.56 21.70 24.59
N GLY A 279 11.32 21.30 24.89
CA GLY A 279 10.36 22.12 25.64
C GLY A 279 9.09 21.35 25.99
N SER A 280 8.21 21.99 26.76
CA SER A 280 6.92 21.42 27.19
C SER A 280 5.78 22.43 27.07
N LEU A 281 4.57 21.93 26.79
CA LEU A 281 3.32 22.67 26.55
C LEU A 281 2.29 22.39 27.66
#